data_AF-A0A849M4D4-F1
#
_entry.id   AF-A0A849M4D4-F1
#
_cell.length_a   1.000
_cell.length_b   1.000
_cell.length_c   1.000
_cell.angle_alpha   90.00
_cell.angle_beta   90.00
_cell.angle_gamma   90.00
#
_symmetry.space_group_name_H-M   'P 1'
#
loop_
_entity.id
_entity.type
_entity.pdbx_description
1 polymer ?
#
loop_
_entity_poly.entity_id
_entity_poly.type
_entity_poly.pdbx_seq_one_letter_code
_entity_poly.pdbx_strand_id
1 'polypeptide(L)' 'MSVQKYKTLSEAEEALWNFYPDDKYYDEIRALFNLACKMNPPNFPRGVFKYKTLEEANKQKMEWIDNMAQGKNTIT' A
#
# COMPACT_ATOMS: atom_id res chain seq x y z
N MET A 1 1.61 -8.58 -1.19
CA MET A 1 1.93 -8.61 -2.64
C MET A 1 2.83 -9.81 -2.88
N SER A 2 2.40 -10.75 -3.72
CA SER A 2 3.27 -11.80 -4.25
C SER A 2 4.24 -11.16 -5.26
N VAL A 3 5.52 -11.49 -5.16
CA VAL A 3 6.49 -11.11 -6.20
C VAL A 3 6.33 -12.09 -7.35
N GLN A 4 5.83 -11.62 -8.48
CA GLN A 4 5.72 -12.41 -9.70
C GLN A 4 7.04 -12.33 -10.49
N LYS A 5 7.56 -13.49 -10.93
CA LYS A 5 8.75 -13.57 -11.78
C LYS A 5 8.30 -13.85 -13.21
N TYR A 6 8.64 -12.96 -14.13
CA TYR A 6 8.34 -13.09 -15.56
C TYR A 6 9.61 -13.49 -16.32
N LYS A 7 9.46 -14.31 -17.36
CA LYS A 7 10.58 -14.74 -18.19
C LYS A 7 10.81 -13.79 -19.36
N THR A 8 9.73 -13.15 -19.83
CA THR A 8 9.77 -12.21 -20.95
C THR A 8 9.08 -10.89 -20.59
N LEU A 9 9.38 -9.83 -21.36
CA LEU A 9 8.72 -8.54 -21.19
C LEU A 9 7.24 -8.62 -21.52
N SER A 10 6.87 -9.29 -22.61
CA SER A 10 5.46 -9.47 -23.03
C SER A 10 4.59 -10.05 -21.91
N GLU A 11 5.08 -11.06 -21.19
CA GLU A 11 4.36 -11.64 -20.05
C GLU A 11 4.14 -10.64 -18.90
N ALA A 12 5.09 -9.72 -18.70
CA ALA A 12 4.96 -8.67 -17.69
C ALA A 12 3.95 -7.59 -18.13
N GLU A 13 3.86 -7.31 -19.43
CA GLU A 13 2.90 -6.35 -20.00
C GLU A 13 1.46 -6.84 -19.82
N GLU A 14 1.21 -8.12 -20.09
CA GLU A 14 -0.10 -8.76 -19.89
C GLU A 14 -0.55 -8.77 -18.41
N ALA A 15 0.40 -8.74 -17.48
CA ALA A 15 0.11 -8.71 -16.06
C ALA A 15 -0.26 -7.31 -15.53
N LEU A 16 0.02 -6.25 -16.29
CA LEU A 16 -0.35 -4.89 -15.92
C LEU A 16 -1.86 -4.67 -16.10
N TRP A 17 -2.47 -3.90 -15.20
CA TRP A 17 -3.89 -3.56 -15.31
C TRP A 17 -4.20 -2.71 -16.55
N ASN A 18 -3.26 -1.85 -16.93
CA ASN A 18 -3.30 -1.10 -18.17
C ASN A 18 -1.86 -0.81 -18.61
N PHE A 19 -1.49 -1.25 -19.81
CA PHE A 19 -0.15 -1.07 -20.36
C PHE A 19 0.09 0.34 -20.93
N TYR A 20 -0.97 1.01 -21.40
CA TYR A 20 -0.92 2.36 -21.96
C TYR A 20 -1.90 3.26 -21.20
N PRO A 21 -1.51 3.75 -20.01
CA PRO A 21 -2.38 4.64 -19.23
C PRO A 21 -2.52 6.01 -19.90
N ASP A 22 -3.76 6.51 -19.94
CA ASP A 22 -4.08 7.88 -20.33
C ASP A 22 -4.41 8.74 -19.10
N ASP A 23 -4.62 10.04 -19.29
CA ASP A 23 -4.95 10.96 -18.19
C ASP A 23 -6.24 10.55 -17.47
N LYS A 24 -7.21 10.02 -18.22
CA LYS A 24 -8.49 9.56 -17.67
C LYS A 24 -8.32 8.35 -16.75
N TYR A 25 -7.46 7.39 -17.11
CA TYR A 25 -7.15 6.23 -16.29
C TYR A 25 -6.60 6.65 -14.93
N TYR A 26 -5.72 7.67 -14.87
CA TYR A 26 -5.20 8.16 -13.60
C TYR A 26 -6.27 8.82 -12.73
N ASP A 27 -7.24 9.51 -13.33
CA ASP A 27 -8.37 10.08 -12.60
C ASP A 27 -9.30 8.99 -12.02
N GLU A 28 -9.56 7.93 -12.78
CA GLU A 28 -10.34 6.76 -12.32
C GLU A 28 -9.63 6.02 -11.18
N ILE A 29 -8.32 5.80 -11.30
CA ILE A 29 -7.50 5.19 -10.24
C ILE A 29 -7.53 6.06 -8.97
N ARG A 30 -7.42 7.39 -9.11
CA ARG A 30 -7.54 8.31 -7.97
C ARG A 30 -8.90 8.18 -7.29
N ALA A 31 -9.98 8.09 -8.07
CA ALA A 31 -11.33 7.92 -7.53
C ALA A 31 -11.48 6.57 -6.78
N LEU A 32 -10.94 5.49 -7.34
CA LEU A 32 -10.94 4.17 -6.73
C LEU A 32 -10.22 4.19 -5.36
N PHE A 33 -9.00 4.72 -5.30
CA PHE A 33 -8.25 4.79 -4.04
C PHE A 33 -8.91 5.71 -3.02
N ASN A 34 -9.51 6.82 -3.46
CA ASN A 34 -10.28 7.69 -2.57
C ASN A 34 -11.48 6.97 -1.95
N LEU A 35 -12.20 6.17 -2.74
CA LEU A 35 -13.31 5.36 -2.24
C LEU A 35 -12.80 4.28 -1.27
N ALA A 36 -11.74 3.56 -1.62
CA ALA A 36 -11.14 2.54 -0.77
C ALA A 36 -10.70 3.11 0.59
N CYS A 37 -10.05 4.27 0.60
CA CYS A 37 -9.65 4.97 1.82
C CYS A 37 -10.85 5.46 2.65
N LYS A 38 -12.00 5.77 2.03
CA LYS A 38 -13.21 6.12 2.78
C LYS A 38 -13.87 4.89 3.41
N MET A 39 -13.90 3.77 2.67
CA MET A 39 -14.49 2.52 3.16
C MET A 39 -13.63 1.86 4.24
N ASN A 40 -12.32 1.97 4.12
CA ASN A 40 -11.35 1.47 5.09
C ASN A 40 -10.29 2.54 5.37
N PRO A 41 -10.56 3.46 6.31
CA PRO A 41 -9.64 4.53 6.68
C PRO A 41 -8.25 3.97 7.02
N PRO A 42 -7.17 4.51 6.43
CA PRO A 42 -5.83 4.09 6.78
C PRO A 42 -5.55 4.45 8.24
N ASN A 43 -5.27 3.44 9.05
CA ASN A 43 -5.02 3.59 10.48
C ASN A 43 -3.52 3.64 10.83
N PHE A 44 -2.63 3.61 9.83
CA PHE A 44 -1.18 3.65 10.06
C PHE A 44 -0.70 5.09 10.28
N PRO A 45 0.37 5.30 11.08
CA PRO A 45 0.92 6.63 11.26
C PRO A 45 1.46 7.16 9.93
N ARG A 46 1.25 8.46 9.69
CA ARG A 46 1.72 9.13 8.48
C ARG A 46 3.23 9.33 8.55
N GLY A 47 3.90 9.20 7.42
CA GLY A 47 5.33 9.51 7.28
C GLY A 47 6.13 8.36 6.70
N VAL A 48 7.40 8.64 6.41
CA VAL A 48 8.38 7.64 5.98
C VAL A 48 9.27 7.33 7.18
N PHE A 49 9.22 6.08 7.63
CA PHE A 49 10.05 5.58 8.73
C PHE A 49 11.25 4.85 8.17
N LYS A 50 12.45 5.18 8.66
CA LYS A 50 13.70 4.54 8.24
C LYS A 50 14.07 3.44 9.24
N TYR A 51 14.29 2.24 8.71
CA TYR A 51 14.72 1.08 9.49
C TYR A 51 16.08 0.59 9.00
N LYS A 52 16.86 -0.01 9.90
CA LYS A 52 18.14 -0.62 9.57
C LYS A 52 17.96 -2.07 9.11
N THR A 53 16.98 -2.78 9.66
CA THR A 53 16.67 -4.16 9.28
C THR A 53 15.17 -4.38 9.05
N LEU A 54 14.82 -5.51 8.44
CA LEU A 54 13.42 -5.90 8.19
C LEU A 54 12.70 -6.27 9.49
N GLU A 55 13.41 -6.84 10.46
CA GLU A 55 12.87 -7.21 11.78
C GLU A 55 12.39 -5.98 12.54
N GLU A 56 13.14 -4.87 12.49
CA GLU A 56 12.75 -3.60 13.09
C GLU A 56 11.46 -3.05 12.48
N ALA A 57 11.37 -3.07 11.14
CA ALA A 57 10.17 -2.64 10.42
C ALA A 57 8.95 -3.52 10.75
N ASN A 58 9.14 -4.83 10.85
CA ASN A 58 8.07 -5.77 11.19
C ASN A 58 7.60 -5.59 12.64
N LYS A 59 8.52 -5.37 13.58
CA LYS A 59 8.17 -5.12 14.99
C LYS A 59 7.29 -3.88 15.11
N GLN A 60 7.71 -2.75 14.51
CA GLN A 60 6.94 -1.51 14.56
C GLN A 60 5.57 -1.65 13.88
N LYS A 61 5.49 -2.42 12.79
CA LYS A 61 4.21 -2.76 12.15
C LYS A 61 3.27 -3.51 13.10
N MET A 62 3.77 -4.50 13.84
CA MET A 62 2.95 -5.27 14.80
C MET A 62 2.47 -4.38 15.94
N GLU A 63 3.33 -3.51 16.47
CA GLU A 63 2.96 -2.52 17.49
C GLU A 63 1.83 -1.59 17.02
N TRP A 64 1.85 -1.15 15.75
CA TRP A 64 0.75 -0.37 15.19
C TRP A 64 -0.55 -1.17 15.12
N ILE A 65 -0.49 -2.43 14.67
CA ILE A 65 -1.67 -3.31 14.60
C ILE A 65 -2.26 -3.52 16.00
N ASP A 66 -1.42 -3.77 17.01
CA ASP A 66 -1.86 -3.98 18.39
C ASP A 66 -2.46 -2.70 19.00
N ASN A 67 -1.86 -1.54 18.75
CA ASN A 67 -2.40 -0.25 19.20
C ASN A 67 -3.76 0.08 18.56
N MET A 68 -3.93 -0.28 17.27
CA MET A 68 -5.22 -0.16 16.57
C MET A 68 -6.28 -1.08 17.19
N ALA A 69 -5.92 -2.34 17.47
CA ALA A 69 -6.82 -3.30 18.12
C ALA A 69 -7.27 -2.82 19.52
N GLN A 70 -6.41 -2.07 20.21
CA GLN A 70 -6.70 -1.48 21.53
C GLN A 70 -7.38 -0.11 21.47
N GLY A 71 -7.66 0.45 20.28
CA GLY A 71 -8.32 1.76 20.13
C GLY A 71 -7.46 2.94 20.59
N LYS A 72 -6.16 2.76 20.78
CA LYS A 72 -5.23 3.83 21.16
C LYS A 72 -4.79 4.54 19.88
N ASN A 73 -5.49 5.63 19.53
CA ASN A 73 -5.02 6.55 18.50
C ASN A 73 -3.80 7.31 19.03
N THR A 74 -2.62 6.73 18.87
CA THR A 74 -1.35 7.44 19.04
C THR A 74 -1.15 8.38 17.86
N ILE A 75 -1.75 9.57 17.97
CA ILE A 75 -1.40 10.74 17.17
C ILE A 75 -0.31 11.48 17.95
N THR A 76 0.94 11.28 17.56
CA THR A 76 2.05 12.21 17.80
C THR A 76 2.98 12.15 16.60
#